data_AF-A0A6A3A2J0-F1
#
_entry.id   AF-A0A6A3A2J0-F1
#
_cell.length_a   1.000
_cell.length_b   1.000
_cell.length_c   1.000
_cell.angle_alpha   90.00
_cell.angle_beta   90.00
_cell.angle_gamma   90.00
#
_symmetry.space_group_name_H-M   'P 1'
#
loop_
_entity.id
_entity.type
_entity.pdbx_description
1 polymer ?
#
loop_
_entity_poly.entity_id
_entity_poly.type
_entity_poly.pdbx_seq_one_letter_code
_entity_poly.pdbx_strand_id
1 'polypeptide(L)'
;MVHEFHVRYTRGRRVPAPKIPFGILQRPVTLPQRPRHARRFLELLRFGPSNATLIKGLTFVAYNHYNFDNIWHGLSAVMPFVAWHRKNNCETPARWVLYHWGGLRFKMGTWLNTLMEATFGQPPYIEGFTDMEDEGRPVCFEKAVVMRHNEGGMSRERRMKVYDLVRCKARVYCNVSVERRVNQEGLDIGMTLLMRTGPRSFRNETAVIRIFEKECNKVKGCRLMVAYSNNLTVCEQVKLMSLTDILMSPHGAQLTNMFLMDRNSSVMEFYPKGWLKAAGVGQYVYHWIASWSGMWHRGHWRDPDGENCPYSEDDRRCMSIYKNGLIGYNETHFADWARNVLNDVKTKKSEEVASRHGPDPIRNCDCS
;
A
#
# COMPACT_ATOMS: atom_id res chain seq x y z
N MET A 1 -17.19 25.46 -28.42
CA MET A 1 -17.29 26.56 -27.45
C MET A 1 -16.68 26.06 -26.14
N VAL A 2 -15.44 26.43 -25.87
CA VAL A 2 -14.62 25.93 -24.76
C VAL A 2 -14.58 27.03 -23.71
N HIS A 3 -14.96 26.74 -22.46
CA HIS A 3 -14.67 27.61 -21.34
C HIS A 3 -13.46 27.06 -20.57
N GLU A 4 -12.31 27.69 -20.79
CA GLU A 4 -11.14 27.60 -19.93
C GLU A 4 -11.37 28.40 -18.64
N PHE A 5 -11.07 27.81 -17.49
CA PHE A 5 -10.87 28.55 -16.25
C PHE A 5 -9.37 28.65 -15.96
N HIS A 6 -8.82 29.83 -16.20
CA HIS A 6 -7.49 30.25 -15.73
C HIS A 6 -7.54 30.62 -14.24
N VAL A 7 -6.66 30.03 -13.43
CA VAL A 7 -6.36 30.53 -12.08
C VAL A 7 -5.00 31.25 -12.13
N ARG A 8 -5.04 32.58 -12.03
CA ARG A 8 -3.85 33.43 -11.85
C ARG A 8 -3.31 33.29 -10.43
N TYR A 9 -2.02 32.99 -10.29
CA TYR A 9 -1.28 33.18 -9.03
C TYR A 9 -0.64 34.58 -9.04
N THR A 10 -1.05 35.45 -8.11
CA THR A 10 -0.35 36.71 -7.83
C THR A 10 0.75 36.49 -6.79
N ARG A 11 1.94 37.02 -7.07
CA ARG A 11 3.10 37.06 -6.15
C ARG A 11 2.87 38.10 -5.04
N GLY A 12 3.15 37.73 -3.79
CA GLY A 12 3.19 38.64 -2.65
C GLY A 12 4.18 38.20 -1.55
N ARG A 13 5.27 38.96 -1.43
CA ARG A 13 6.27 39.17 -0.36
C ARG A 13 6.40 38.19 0.85
N ARG A 14 7.67 37.82 1.14
CA ARG A 14 8.16 37.23 2.40
C ARG A 14 8.24 38.28 3.52
N VAL A 15 7.78 37.95 4.74
CA VAL A 15 8.41 38.28 6.05
C VAL A 15 7.90 37.26 7.12
N PRO A 16 8.50 37.13 8.33
CA PRO A 16 9.03 35.88 8.86
C PRO A 16 8.10 35.17 9.86
N ALA A 17 8.38 33.89 10.15
CA ALA A 17 7.69 33.11 11.16
C ALA A 17 7.96 33.61 12.59
N PRO A 18 6.96 33.53 13.48
CA PRO A 18 7.24 33.26 14.88
C PRO A 18 6.46 32.06 15.43
N LYS A 19 7.25 31.18 16.06
CA LYS A 19 7.00 30.35 17.26
C LYS A 19 5.55 29.99 17.64
N ILE A 20 5.34 28.67 17.74
CA ILE A 20 4.31 27.99 18.51
C ILE A 20 4.32 28.47 19.97
N PRO A 21 3.14 28.58 20.61
CA PRO A 21 2.95 27.91 21.89
C PRO A 21 1.70 27.01 21.88
N PHE A 22 1.87 25.84 22.49
CA PHE A 22 0.81 24.97 22.96
C PHE A 22 -0.15 25.75 23.87
N GLY A 23 -1.45 25.62 23.63
CA GLY A 23 -2.50 26.22 24.44
C GLY A 23 -3.77 25.38 24.37
N ILE A 24 -3.94 24.55 25.40
CA ILE A 24 -5.14 23.75 25.68
C ILE A 24 -6.29 24.70 26.00
N LEU A 25 -7.44 24.53 25.33
CA LEU A 25 -8.73 24.90 25.91
C LEU A 25 -9.81 23.92 25.46
N GLN A 26 -10.07 22.94 26.31
CA GLN A 26 -11.29 22.16 26.33
C GLN A 26 -12.44 23.03 26.84
N ARG A 27 -13.58 23.04 26.14
CA ARG A 27 -14.90 23.06 26.78
C ARG A 27 -15.89 22.16 26.03
N PRO A 28 -16.85 21.57 26.76
CA PRO A 28 -17.51 20.32 26.39
C PRO A 28 -18.79 20.58 25.62
N VAL A 29 -19.02 19.80 24.56
CA VAL A 29 -20.37 19.61 24.02
C VAL A 29 -20.82 18.23 24.49
N THR A 30 -21.74 18.23 25.44
CA THR A 30 -22.48 17.06 25.90
C THR A 30 -23.26 16.45 24.74
N LEU A 31 -22.86 15.25 24.31
CA LEU A 31 -23.65 14.39 23.43
C LEU A 31 -24.51 13.46 24.30
N PRO A 32 -25.82 13.32 24.04
CA PRO A 32 -26.61 12.28 24.68
C PRO A 32 -26.28 10.90 24.09
N GLN A 33 -26.25 9.91 24.99
CA GLN A 33 -25.95 8.51 24.72
C GLN A 33 -27.15 7.74 24.12
N ARG A 34 -26.86 6.99 23.03
CA ARG A 34 -27.52 5.74 22.52
C ARG A 34 -29.01 5.79 22.09
N PRO A 35 -29.57 4.72 21.48
CA PRO A 35 -29.33 4.31 20.09
C PRO A 35 -30.66 4.22 19.29
N ARG A 36 -30.66 4.51 17.98
CA ARG A 36 -31.75 4.07 17.08
C ARG A 36 -31.19 3.29 15.90
N HIS A 37 -31.20 1.97 16.07
CA HIS A 37 -31.06 1.01 15.00
C HIS A 37 -32.22 1.10 13.99
N ALA A 38 -31.88 0.99 12.71
CA ALA A 38 -32.57 0.17 11.71
C ALA A 38 -34.08 0.36 11.47
N ARG A 39 -34.54 1.57 11.10
CA ARG A 39 -35.94 1.73 10.61
C ARG A 39 -36.15 2.63 9.39
N ARG A 40 -35.14 2.89 8.56
CA ARG A 40 -35.27 3.83 7.42
C ARG A 40 -34.71 3.35 6.08
N PHE A 41 -34.75 2.04 5.81
CA PHE A 41 -34.35 1.50 4.49
C PHE A 41 -35.52 1.11 3.58
N LEU A 42 -36.75 1.04 4.11
CA LEU A 42 -37.93 0.59 3.33
C LEU A 42 -38.67 1.69 2.56
N GLU A 43 -38.39 2.97 2.80
CA GLU A 43 -39.15 4.09 2.16
C GLU A 43 -38.49 4.67 0.90
N LEU A 44 -37.22 4.34 0.59
CA LEU A 44 -36.51 4.90 -0.57
C LEU A 44 -36.86 4.22 -1.92
N LEU A 45 -37.46 3.02 -1.90
CA LEU A 45 -37.88 2.32 -3.13
C LEU A 45 -39.09 2.96 -3.84
N ARG A 46 -39.79 3.92 -3.21
CA ARG A 46 -40.96 4.61 -3.80
C ARG A 46 -40.64 5.90 -4.57
N PHE A 47 -39.38 6.35 -4.61
CA PHE A 47 -39.00 7.65 -5.19
C PHE A 47 -37.84 7.57 -6.21
N GLY A 48 -37.65 6.41 -6.85
CA GLY A 48 -36.73 6.32 -8.00
C GLY A 48 -37.28 7.05 -9.23
N PRO A 49 -36.43 7.55 -10.15
CA PRO A 49 -36.89 8.04 -11.44
C PRO A 49 -37.74 6.97 -12.14
N SER A 50 -38.87 7.37 -12.75
CA SER A 50 -39.85 6.45 -13.35
C SER A 50 -39.28 5.55 -14.46
N ASN A 51 -38.10 5.89 -14.99
CA ASN A 51 -37.38 5.17 -16.05
C ASN A 51 -36.07 4.52 -15.57
N ALA A 52 -35.88 4.35 -14.25
CA ALA A 52 -34.66 3.82 -13.70
C ALA A 52 -34.58 2.29 -13.76
N THR A 53 -33.40 1.77 -14.09
CA THR A 53 -33.09 0.34 -14.00
C THR A 53 -32.58 0.03 -12.59
N LEU A 54 -33.30 -0.81 -11.84
CA LEU A 54 -32.84 -1.30 -10.53
C LEU A 54 -31.94 -2.52 -10.70
N ILE A 55 -30.71 -2.42 -10.21
CA ILE A 55 -29.74 -3.52 -10.18
C ILE A 55 -29.68 -4.10 -8.76
N LYS A 56 -29.98 -5.39 -8.63
CA LYS A 56 -30.05 -6.15 -7.36
C LYS A 56 -28.68 -6.52 -6.81
N GLY A 57 -28.57 -6.73 -5.51
CA GLY A 57 -27.33 -7.13 -4.82
C GLY A 57 -26.48 -5.94 -4.35
N LEU A 58 -25.48 -6.23 -3.52
CA LEU A 58 -24.57 -5.23 -2.97
C LEU A 58 -23.60 -4.70 -4.02
N THR A 59 -23.58 -3.38 -4.19
CA THR A 59 -22.66 -2.69 -5.11
C THR A 59 -21.63 -1.88 -4.34
N PHE A 60 -20.35 -2.09 -4.63
CA PHE A 60 -19.28 -1.20 -4.17
C PHE A 60 -19.02 -0.12 -5.22
N VAL A 61 -19.07 1.16 -4.82
CA VAL A 61 -18.86 2.31 -5.71
C VAL A 61 -17.63 3.07 -5.25
N ALA A 62 -16.54 2.94 -5.99
CA ALA A 62 -15.28 3.64 -5.73
C ALA A 62 -15.17 4.88 -6.62
N TYR A 63 -15.11 6.07 -6.02
CA TYR A 63 -14.86 7.32 -6.74
C TYR A 63 -13.60 7.97 -6.21
N ASN A 64 -12.46 7.77 -6.87
CA ASN A 64 -11.16 8.18 -6.35
C ASN A 64 -10.36 9.06 -7.31
N HIS A 65 -9.42 9.81 -6.75
CA HIS A 65 -8.39 10.52 -7.50
C HIS A 65 -7.34 9.55 -8.07
N TYR A 66 -7.20 8.37 -7.45
CA TYR A 66 -6.27 7.33 -7.85
C TYR A 66 -6.87 6.39 -8.90
N ASN A 67 -6.04 5.97 -9.86
CA ASN A 67 -6.41 4.97 -10.85
C ASN A 67 -6.26 3.54 -10.30
N PHE A 68 -6.88 2.57 -10.97
CA PHE A 68 -6.93 1.17 -10.50
C PHE A 68 -5.88 0.27 -11.16
N ASP A 69 -5.06 0.80 -12.09
CA ASP A 69 -3.98 0.06 -12.76
C ASP A 69 -2.65 0.13 -11.99
N ASN A 70 -2.38 1.25 -11.30
CA ASN A 70 -1.20 1.38 -10.47
C ASN A 70 -1.42 0.68 -9.13
N ILE A 71 -0.46 -0.17 -8.74
CA ILE A 71 -0.56 -1.04 -7.56
C ILE A 71 -0.87 -0.26 -6.28
N TRP A 72 -0.11 0.82 -6.00
CA TRP A 72 -0.34 1.63 -4.81
C TRP A 72 -1.70 2.35 -4.88
N HIS A 73 -1.92 3.08 -5.97
CA HIS A 73 -3.14 3.86 -6.18
C HIS A 73 -4.41 3.02 -6.03
N GLY A 74 -4.45 1.87 -6.71
CA GLY A 74 -5.57 0.97 -6.68
C GLY A 74 -5.78 0.35 -5.30
N LEU A 75 -4.71 -0.12 -4.65
CA LEU A 75 -4.77 -0.63 -3.27
C LEU A 75 -5.42 0.40 -2.34
N SER A 76 -4.92 1.63 -2.37
CA SER A 76 -5.37 2.71 -1.51
C SER A 76 -6.82 3.14 -1.76
N ALA A 77 -7.31 2.95 -3.00
CA ALA A 77 -8.70 3.18 -3.36
C ALA A 77 -9.64 2.07 -2.86
N VAL A 78 -9.17 0.83 -2.73
CA VAL A 78 -10.02 -0.33 -2.39
C VAL A 78 -9.95 -0.77 -0.92
N MET A 79 -8.88 -0.45 -0.18
CA MET A 79 -8.75 -0.79 1.25
C MET A 79 -9.92 -0.32 2.13
N PRO A 80 -10.57 0.84 1.90
CA PRO A 80 -11.77 1.21 2.65
C PRO A 80 -12.93 0.21 2.53
N PHE A 81 -13.08 -0.47 1.39
CA PHE A 81 -14.08 -1.52 1.19
C PHE A 81 -13.74 -2.78 1.97
N VAL A 82 -12.47 -3.16 2.06
CA VAL A 82 -12.02 -4.26 2.93
C VAL A 82 -12.33 -3.95 4.40
N ALA A 83 -12.10 -2.69 4.82
CA ALA A 83 -12.46 -2.23 6.16
C ALA A 83 -13.97 -2.23 6.43
N TRP A 84 -14.79 -2.04 5.39
CA TRP A 84 -16.24 -2.14 5.47
C TRP A 84 -16.67 -3.61 5.55
N HIS A 85 -16.17 -4.46 4.65
CA HIS A 85 -16.42 -5.90 4.61
C HIS A 85 -16.16 -6.55 5.97
N ARG A 86 -14.97 -6.33 6.54
CA ARG A 86 -14.59 -6.85 7.86
C ARG A 86 -15.51 -6.37 8.99
N LYS A 87 -16.09 -5.17 8.88
CA LYS A 87 -17.01 -4.61 9.89
C LYS A 87 -18.45 -5.14 9.74
N ASN A 88 -18.83 -5.59 8.56
CA ASN A 88 -20.21 -5.97 8.22
C ASN A 88 -20.30 -7.47 7.93
N ASN A 89 -19.87 -8.29 8.89
CA ASN A 89 -19.97 -9.75 8.82
C ASN A 89 -19.43 -10.37 7.53
N CYS A 90 -18.38 -9.75 6.96
CA CYS A 90 -17.71 -10.24 5.77
C CYS A 90 -18.64 -10.31 4.55
N GLU A 91 -19.61 -9.39 4.44
CA GLU A 91 -20.47 -9.27 3.27
C GLU A 91 -19.64 -8.91 2.03
N THR A 92 -19.84 -9.65 0.93
CA THR A 92 -19.12 -9.49 -0.33
C THR A 92 -19.99 -8.75 -1.36
N PRO A 93 -19.40 -7.90 -2.20
CA PRO A 93 -20.15 -7.21 -3.24
C PRO A 93 -20.50 -8.17 -4.38
N ALA A 94 -21.69 -8.00 -4.95
CA ALA A 94 -22.06 -8.61 -6.23
C ALA A 94 -21.33 -7.92 -7.40
N ARG A 95 -20.99 -6.63 -7.25
CA ARG A 95 -20.30 -5.84 -8.28
C ARG A 95 -19.55 -4.64 -7.73
N TRP A 96 -18.61 -4.16 -8.54
CA TRP A 96 -17.83 -2.95 -8.32
C TRP A 96 -18.09 -1.96 -9.44
N VAL A 97 -18.36 -0.71 -9.09
CA VAL A 97 -18.43 0.41 -10.03
C VAL A 97 -17.26 1.32 -9.72
N LEU A 98 -16.37 1.51 -10.69
CA LEU A 98 -15.11 2.19 -10.50
C LEU A 98 -15.08 3.51 -11.28
N TYR A 99 -14.81 4.60 -10.60
CA TYR A 99 -14.64 5.91 -11.21
C TYR A 99 -13.26 6.50 -10.88
N HIS A 100 -12.65 7.10 -11.89
CA HIS A 100 -11.41 7.85 -11.75
C HIS A 100 -11.51 9.15 -12.55
N TRP A 101 -11.51 10.28 -11.84
CA TRP A 101 -11.69 11.65 -12.34
C TRP A 101 -12.99 11.82 -13.16
N GLY A 102 -14.12 11.36 -12.62
CA GLY A 102 -15.41 11.44 -13.30
C GLY A 102 -15.66 10.34 -14.34
N GLY A 103 -14.61 9.75 -14.90
CA GLY A 103 -14.73 8.69 -15.89
C GLY A 103 -14.91 7.30 -15.29
N LEU A 104 -15.88 6.54 -15.81
CA LEU A 104 -16.10 5.13 -15.51
C LEU A 104 -14.89 4.28 -15.93
N ARG A 105 -14.57 3.25 -15.15
CA ARG A 105 -13.48 2.31 -15.40
C ARG A 105 -14.02 0.89 -15.44
N PHE A 106 -13.61 0.19 -16.48
CA PHE A 106 -14.10 -1.16 -16.82
C PHE A 106 -13.15 -2.25 -16.34
N LYS A 107 -11.99 -1.87 -15.78
CA LYS A 107 -10.98 -2.81 -15.34
C LYS A 107 -10.20 -2.29 -14.14
N MET A 108 -9.60 -3.26 -13.48
CA MET A 108 -8.62 -3.10 -12.42
C MET A 108 -7.33 -3.81 -12.85
N GLY A 109 -6.17 -3.32 -12.41
CA GLY A 109 -4.90 -3.98 -12.71
C GLY A 109 -4.87 -5.41 -12.18
N THR A 110 -4.25 -6.33 -12.94
CA THR A 110 -4.22 -7.78 -12.64
C THR A 110 -3.80 -8.07 -11.20
N TRP A 111 -2.75 -7.40 -10.72
CA TRP A 111 -2.24 -7.56 -9.36
C TRP A 111 -3.31 -7.25 -8.30
N LEU A 112 -4.08 -6.17 -8.49
CA LEU A 112 -5.11 -5.78 -7.52
C LEU A 112 -6.34 -6.67 -7.63
N ASN A 113 -6.71 -7.09 -8.85
CA ASN A 113 -7.77 -8.06 -9.07
C ASN A 113 -7.51 -9.37 -8.30
N THR A 114 -6.32 -9.96 -8.45
CA THR A 114 -5.96 -11.19 -7.72
C THR A 114 -6.00 -10.99 -6.20
N LEU A 115 -5.57 -9.82 -5.71
CA LEU A 115 -5.61 -9.53 -4.27
C LEU A 115 -7.04 -9.39 -3.74
N MET A 116 -7.93 -8.75 -4.51
CA MET A 116 -9.33 -8.61 -4.14
C MET A 116 -10.06 -9.93 -4.26
N GLU A 117 -9.75 -10.76 -5.26
CA GLU A 117 -10.24 -12.13 -5.35
C GLU A 117 -9.88 -12.95 -4.11
N ALA A 118 -8.60 -12.92 -3.71
CA ALA A 118 -8.15 -13.58 -2.49
C ALA A 118 -8.89 -13.06 -1.24
N THR A 119 -9.16 -11.75 -1.18
CA THR A 119 -9.78 -11.11 -0.01
C THR A 119 -11.27 -11.39 0.10
N PHE A 120 -12.01 -11.34 -1.02
CA PHE A 120 -13.46 -11.48 -1.06
C PHE A 120 -13.94 -12.88 -1.46
N GLY A 121 -13.02 -13.79 -1.81
CA GLY A 121 -13.32 -15.18 -2.17
C GLY A 121 -13.84 -15.37 -3.60
N GLN A 122 -13.94 -14.30 -4.39
CA GLN A 122 -14.40 -14.35 -5.78
C GLN A 122 -13.79 -13.21 -6.61
N PRO A 123 -13.55 -13.41 -7.92
CA PRO A 123 -13.09 -12.37 -8.81
C PRO A 123 -13.98 -11.12 -8.76
N PRO A 124 -13.42 -9.90 -8.66
CA PRO A 124 -14.22 -8.67 -8.74
C PRO A 124 -14.92 -8.54 -10.09
N TYR A 125 -16.24 -8.50 -10.09
CA TYR A 125 -17.02 -8.10 -11.27
C TYR A 125 -17.05 -6.57 -11.38
N ILE A 126 -16.42 -6.02 -12.42
CA ILE A 126 -16.38 -4.58 -12.67
C ILE A 126 -17.51 -4.22 -13.63
N GLU A 127 -18.51 -3.53 -13.09
CA GLU A 127 -19.71 -3.11 -13.81
C GLU A 127 -19.39 -1.97 -14.79
N GLY A 128 -19.64 -2.23 -16.07
CA GLY A 128 -19.44 -1.30 -17.17
C GLY A 128 -20.72 -0.70 -17.72
N PHE A 129 -21.89 -1.23 -17.35
CA PHE A 129 -23.19 -0.85 -17.89
C PHE A 129 -23.30 -1.01 -19.42
N THR A 130 -22.49 -1.88 -20.02
CA THR A 130 -22.45 -2.09 -21.49
C THR A 130 -23.68 -2.79 -22.04
N ASP A 131 -24.37 -3.55 -21.18
CA ASP A 131 -25.53 -4.36 -21.57
C ASP A 131 -26.85 -3.57 -21.41
N MET A 132 -26.76 -2.25 -21.19
CA MET A 132 -27.93 -1.40 -21.08
C MET A 132 -28.34 -0.89 -22.46
N GLU A 133 -29.46 -1.42 -22.96
CA GLU A 133 -30.01 -1.16 -24.30
C GLU A 133 -30.32 0.33 -24.56
N ASP A 134 -30.54 1.14 -23.51
CA ASP A 134 -30.88 2.55 -23.62
C ASP A 134 -29.81 3.46 -22.99
N GLU A 135 -29.00 4.10 -23.83
CA GLU A 135 -28.12 5.20 -23.42
C GLU A 135 -28.96 6.31 -22.74
N GLY A 136 -28.73 6.55 -21.45
CA GLY A 136 -29.37 7.64 -20.71
C GLY A 136 -30.42 7.23 -19.67
N ARG A 137 -30.73 5.92 -19.51
CA ARG A 137 -31.55 5.48 -18.37
C ARG A 137 -30.75 5.54 -17.05
N PRO A 138 -31.31 6.15 -15.98
CA PRO A 138 -30.65 6.17 -14.69
C PRO A 138 -30.60 4.77 -14.07
N VAL A 139 -29.51 4.46 -13.38
CA VAL A 139 -29.34 3.19 -12.66
C VAL A 139 -29.52 3.41 -11.17
N CYS A 140 -30.31 2.56 -10.53
CA CYS A 140 -30.44 2.49 -9.08
C CYS A 140 -29.84 1.17 -8.58
N PHE A 141 -29.13 1.21 -7.45
CA PHE A 141 -28.62 0.01 -6.79
C PHE A 141 -29.52 -0.35 -5.61
N GLU A 142 -29.84 -1.63 -5.45
CA GLU A 142 -30.59 -2.13 -4.29
C GLU A 142 -29.86 -1.83 -2.97
N LYS A 143 -28.53 -2.06 -2.94
CA LYS A 143 -27.64 -1.72 -1.83
C LYS A 143 -26.34 -1.17 -2.40
N ALA A 144 -25.82 -0.10 -1.80
CA ALA A 144 -24.55 0.47 -2.21
C ALA A 144 -23.68 0.89 -1.02
N VAL A 145 -22.39 0.63 -1.15
CA VAL A 145 -21.34 1.22 -0.30
C VAL A 145 -20.52 2.13 -1.18
N VAL A 146 -20.47 3.41 -0.83
CA VAL A 146 -19.79 4.44 -1.63
C VAL A 146 -18.59 4.96 -0.89
N MET A 147 -17.40 4.88 -1.51
CA MET A 147 -16.17 5.41 -0.95
C MET A 147 -15.58 6.44 -1.90
N ARG A 148 -15.48 7.69 -1.42
CA ARG A 148 -14.81 8.80 -2.13
C ARG A 148 -13.41 9.08 -1.63
N HIS A 149 -13.11 8.64 -0.41
CA HIS A 149 -11.81 8.82 0.24
C HIS A 149 -11.01 7.53 0.16
N ASN A 150 -9.69 7.67 0.04
CA ASN A 150 -8.75 6.56 0.18
C ASN A 150 -8.61 6.13 1.65
N GLU A 151 -7.75 5.14 1.90
CA GLU A 151 -7.46 4.66 3.26
C GLU A 151 -6.89 5.71 4.23
N GLY A 152 -6.46 6.88 3.72
CA GLY A 152 -6.04 8.04 4.49
C GLY A 152 -7.09 8.53 5.51
N GLY A 153 -8.38 8.22 5.32
CA GLY A 153 -9.43 8.52 6.29
C GLY A 153 -9.58 7.53 7.46
N MET A 154 -8.89 6.38 7.43
CA MET A 154 -9.00 5.35 8.47
C MET A 154 -8.08 5.61 9.68
N SER A 155 -8.47 5.16 10.87
CA SER A 155 -7.56 5.14 12.02
C SER A 155 -6.40 4.17 11.77
N ARG A 156 -5.25 4.39 12.41
CA ARG A 156 -4.08 3.51 12.30
C ARG A 156 -4.43 2.06 12.64
N GLU A 157 -5.14 1.84 13.74
CA GLU A 157 -5.57 0.51 14.17
C GLU A 157 -6.45 -0.16 13.09
N ARG A 158 -7.37 0.58 12.48
CA ARG A 158 -8.24 0.05 11.44
C ARG A 158 -7.46 -0.33 10.19
N ARG A 159 -6.47 0.47 9.77
CA ARG A 159 -5.57 0.12 8.67
C ARG A 159 -4.80 -1.16 8.97
N MET A 160 -4.21 -1.27 10.16
CA MET A 160 -3.46 -2.46 10.54
C MET A 160 -4.32 -3.72 10.44
N LYS A 161 -5.55 -3.70 10.96
CA LYS A 161 -6.48 -4.84 10.86
C LYS A 161 -6.87 -5.17 9.42
N VAL A 162 -7.01 -4.16 8.55
CA VAL A 162 -7.25 -4.36 7.11
C VAL A 162 -6.05 -5.04 6.45
N TYR A 163 -4.84 -4.52 6.68
CA TYR A 163 -3.63 -5.12 6.12
C TYR A 163 -3.39 -6.54 6.63
N ASP A 164 -3.71 -6.85 7.89
CA ASP A 164 -3.63 -8.22 8.40
C ASP A 164 -4.60 -9.17 7.71
N LEU A 165 -5.86 -8.74 7.51
CA LEU A 165 -6.85 -9.53 6.79
C LEU A 165 -6.39 -9.83 5.37
N VAL A 166 -5.98 -8.80 4.63
CA VAL A 166 -5.52 -8.94 3.24
C VAL A 166 -4.29 -9.82 3.16
N ARG A 167 -3.31 -9.63 4.06
CA ARG A 167 -2.11 -10.47 4.14
C ARG A 167 -2.45 -11.93 4.42
N CYS A 168 -3.35 -12.19 5.37
CA CYS A 168 -3.78 -13.54 5.71
C CYS A 168 -4.49 -14.22 4.54
N LYS A 169 -5.49 -13.55 3.96
CA LYS A 169 -6.25 -14.04 2.81
C LYS A 169 -5.35 -14.32 1.60
N ALA A 170 -4.39 -13.45 1.33
CA ALA A 170 -3.40 -13.66 0.27
C ALA A 170 -2.54 -14.92 0.51
N ARG A 171 -2.11 -15.17 1.76
CA ARG A 171 -1.36 -16.39 2.11
C ARG A 171 -2.18 -17.66 1.92
N VAL A 172 -3.43 -17.65 2.38
CA VAL A 172 -4.36 -18.78 2.19
C VAL A 172 -4.60 -19.04 0.71
N TYR A 173 -4.94 -18.00 -0.06
CA TYR A 173 -5.17 -18.08 -1.50
C TYR A 173 -3.96 -18.65 -2.25
N CYS A 174 -2.75 -18.28 -1.85
CA CYS A 174 -1.51 -18.72 -2.47
C CYS A 174 -0.89 -19.98 -1.85
N ASN A 175 -1.60 -20.68 -0.97
CA ASN A 175 -1.13 -21.88 -0.25
C ASN A 175 0.25 -21.70 0.42
N VAL A 176 0.45 -20.52 1.02
CA VAL A 176 1.69 -20.20 1.75
C VAL A 176 1.52 -20.61 3.20
N SER A 177 2.31 -21.60 3.62
CA SER A 177 2.42 -22.02 5.02
C SER A 177 2.66 -20.83 5.94
N VAL A 178 1.81 -20.68 6.95
CA VAL A 178 1.96 -19.65 8.01
C VAL A 178 2.92 -20.12 9.11
N GLU A 179 3.30 -21.39 9.11
CA GLU A 179 4.31 -21.90 10.04
C GLU A 179 5.68 -21.35 9.65
N ARG A 180 6.19 -20.40 10.46
CA ARG A 180 7.57 -19.94 10.38
C ARG A 180 8.46 -21.17 10.56
N ARG A 181 9.39 -21.39 9.62
CA ARG A 181 10.36 -22.47 9.72
C ARG A 181 11.30 -22.13 10.87
N VAL A 182 11.02 -22.67 12.06
CA VAL A 182 12.04 -22.79 13.10
C VAL A 182 12.96 -23.89 12.61
N ASN A 183 14.03 -23.52 11.90
CA ASN A 183 15.05 -24.48 11.56
C ASN A 183 15.69 -24.98 12.86
N GLN A 184 15.98 -26.28 12.93
CA GLN A 184 16.59 -26.92 14.10
C GLN A 184 17.99 -26.36 14.44
N GLU A 185 18.54 -25.45 13.62
CA GLU A 185 19.90 -24.90 13.74
C GLU A 185 19.97 -23.43 14.20
N GLY A 186 18.83 -22.73 14.37
CA GLY A 186 18.81 -21.34 14.86
C GLY A 186 17.65 -20.48 14.33
N LEU A 187 17.69 -19.18 14.62
CA LEU A 187 16.74 -18.19 14.10
C LEU A 187 16.88 -18.04 12.58
N ASP A 188 15.80 -18.25 11.83
CA ASP A 188 15.74 -17.95 10.38
C ASP A 188 15.46 -16.45 10.18
N ILE A 189 16.40 -15.71 9.59
CA ILE A 189 16.28 -14.27 9.28
C ILE A 189 16.32 -14.11 7.75
N GLY A 190 15.19 -13.77 7.15
CA GLY A 190 15.09 -13.50 5.72
C GLY A 190 15.42 -12.06 5.39
N MET A 191 16.50 -11.84 4.64
CA MET A 191 16.84 -10.54 4.05
C MET A 191 16.55 -10.58 2.56
N THR A 192 15.82 -9.61 2.02
CA THR A 192 15.43 -9.57 0.60
C THR A 192 15.87 -8.27 -0.05
N LEU A 193 16.65 -8.40 -1.13
CA LEU A 193 16.85 -7.35 -2.12
C LEU A 193 15.80 -7.51 -3.22
N LEU A 194 14.76 -6.66 -3.19
CA LEU A 194 13.75 -6.62 -4.25
C LEU A 194 14.20 -5.61 -5.31
N MET A 195 14.83 -6.14 -6.35
CA MET A 195 15.44 -5.40 -7.44
C MET A 195 14.41 -4.99 -8.50
N ARG A 196 14.83 -4.06 -9.35
CA ARG A 196 14.07 -3.55 -10.49
C ARG A 196 14.94 -3.61 -11.74
N THR A 197 14.32 -3.77 -12.89
CA THR A 197 14.95 -3.54 -14.18
C THR A 197 14.57 -2.16 -14.74
N GLY A 198 15.50 -1.51 -15.44
CA GLY A 198 15.27 -0.22 -16.09
C GLY A 198 15.21 0.95 -15.11
N PRO A 199 14.24 1.87 -15.22
CA PRO A 199 14.14 3.06 -14.36
C PRO A 199 14.27 2.72 -12.87
N ARG A 200 15.23 3.39 -12.20
CA ARG A 200 15.56 3.21 -10.77
C ARG A 200 16.20 1.87 -10.42
N SER A 201 16.72 1.11 -11.37
CA SER A 201 17.62 0.00 -11.06
C SER A 201 18.96 0.54 -10.54
N PHE A 202 19.78 -0.33 -9.94
CA PHE A 202 21.13 0.08 -9.55
C PHE A 202 22.07 0.12 -10.76
N ARG A 203 23.02 1.06 -10.74
CA ARG A 203 24.14 1.10 -11.70
C ARG A 203 25.04 -0.12 -11.59
N ASN A 204 25.21 -0.64 -10.36
CA ASN A 204 26.01 -1.82 -10.08
C ASN A 204 25.28 -2.73 -9.08
N GLU A 205 24.35 -3.53 -9.59
CA GLU A 205 23.57 -4.47 -8.79
C GLU A 205 24.46 -5.49 -8.07
N THR A 206 25.47 -6.03 -8.76
CA THR A 206 26.40 -7.03 -8.20
C THR A 206 27.12 -6.51 -6.97
N ALA A 207 27.59 -5.26 -6.98
CA ALA A 207 28.23 -4.66 -5.80
C ALA A 207 27.25 -4.54 -4.64
N VAL A 208 26.02 -4.06 -4.89
CA VAL A 208 24.98 -3.94 -3.86
C VAL A 208 24.65 -5.29 -3.24
N ILE A 209 24.48 -6.33 -4.06
CA ILE A 209 24.22 -7.71 -3.60
C ILE A 209 25.35 -8.17 -2.69
N ARG A 210 26.62 -8.02 -3.11
CA ARG A 210 27.78 -8.44 -2.33
C ARG A 210 27.88 -7.75 -0.97
N ILE A 211 27.52 -6.46 -0.88
CA ILE A 211 27.55 -5.72 0.39
C ILE A 211 26.56 -6.34 1.39
N PHE A 212 25.31 -6.54 0.98
CA PHE A 212 24.30 -7.10 1.88
C PHE A 212 24.54 -8.59 2.17
N GLU A 213 25.05 -9.35 1.19
CA GLU A 213 25.44 -10.75 1.38
C GLU A 213 26.54 -10.87 2.43
N LYS A 214 27.57 -10.03 2.33
CA LYS A 214 28.68 -9.97 3.30
C LYS A 214 28.19 -9.69 4.72
N GLU A 215 27.25 -8.77 4.91
CA GLU A 215 26.71 -8.50 6.25
C GLU A 215 25.77 -9.59 6.74
N CYS A 216 24.94 -10.16 5.87
CA CYS A 216 24.06 -11.28 6.21
C CYS A 216 24.87 -12.52 6.65
N ASN A 217 25.96 -12.86 5.96
CA ASN A 217 26.82 -14.01 6.28
C ASN A 217 27.50 -13.91 7.66
N LYS A 218 27.57 -12.72 8.27
CA LYS A 218 28.09 -12.55 9.64
C LYS A 218 27.08 -12.96 10.72
N VAL A 219 25.82 -13.15 10.35
CA VAL A 219 24.73 -13.48 11.28
C VAL A 219 24.23 -14.89 11.00
N LYS A 220 24.49 -15.81 11.94
CA LYS A 220 24.00 -17.20 11.85
C LYS A 220 22.49 -17.22 11.62
N GLY A 221 22.04 -17.93 10.59
CA GLY A 221 20.64 -18.06 10.22
C GLY A 221 20.09 -16.93 9.35
N CYS A 222 20.89 -15.92 8.99
CA CYS A 222 20.50 -14.96 7.96
C CYS A 222 20.61 -15.59 6.57
N ARG A 223 19.58 -15.36 5.75
CA ARG A 223 19.55 -15.77 4.34
C ARG A 223 19.19 -14.58 3.47
N LEU A 224 20.09 -14.21 2.56
CA LEU A 224 19.82 -13.20 1.54
C LEU A 224 19.06 -13.83 0.36
N MET A 225 17.99 -13.17 -0.07
CA MET A 225 17.25 -13.45 -1.29
C MET A 225 17.36 -12.24 -2.21
N VAL A 226 17.68 -12.48 -3.47
CA VAL A 226 17.63 -11.46 -4.51
C VAL A 226 16.50 -11.81 -5.45
N ALA A 227 15.58 -10.88 -5.68
CA ALA A 227 14.44 -11.11 -6.56
C ALA A 227 14.13 -9.86 -7.37
N TYR A 228 13.59 -10.04 -8.58
CA TYR A 228 13.21 -8.94 -9.45
C TYR A 228 11.69 -8.81 -9.49
N SER A 229 11.18 -7.65 -9.07
CA SER A 229 9.74 -7.44 -8.91
C SER A 229 8.90 -7.71 -10.17
N ASN A 230 9.45 -7.46 -11.36
CA ASN A 230 8.76 -7.69 -12.63
C ASN A 230 8.68 -9.16 -13.04
N ASN A 231 9.43 -10.05 -12.38
CA ASN A 231 9.51 -11.47 -12.72
C ASN A 231 8.65 -12.35 -11.79
N LEU A 232 7.87 -11.75 -10.89
CA LEU A 232 7.11 -12.48 -9.87
C LEU A 232 5.61 -12.32 -10.09
N THR A 233 4.91 -13.45 -10.16
CA THR A 233 3.46 -13.52 -9.99
C THR A 233 3.03 -13.02 -8.61
N VAL A 234 1.74 -12.75 -8.41
CA VAL A 234 1.21 -12.32 -7.11
C VAL A 234 1.54 -13.33 -6.02
N CYS A 235 1.36 -14.64 -6.27
CA CYS A 235 1.63 -15.65 -5.26
C CYS A 235 3.12 -15.86 -4.97
N GLU A 236 4.00 -15.67 -5.95
CA GLU A 236 5.45 -15.64 -5.70
C GLU A 236 5.84 -14.44 -4.85
N GLN A 237 5.21 -13.28 -5.05
CA GLN A 237 5.41 -12.11 -4.18
C GLN A 237 4.92 -12.40 -2.75
N VAL A 238 3.73 -13.01 -2.58
CA VAL A 238 3.21 -13.40 -1.26
C VAL A 238 4.20 -14.35 -0.56
N LYS A 239 4.70 -15.37 -1.26
CA LYS A 239 5.67 -16.33 -0.73
C LYS A 239 7.01 -15.69 -0.39
N LEU A 240 7.53 -14.79 -1.23
CA LEU A 240 8.77 -14.08 -0.97
C LEU A 240 8.63 -13.20 0.27
N MET A 241 7.56 -12.41 0.35
CA MET A 241 7.32 -11.48 1.46
C MET A 241 7.04 -12.20 2.77
N SER A 242 6.38 -13.36 2.76
CA SER A 242 6.23 -14.19 3.97
C SER A 242 7.54 -14.74 4.51
N LEU A 243 8.58 -14.83 3.67
CA LEU A 243 9.93 -15.26 4.05
C LEU A 243 10.86 -14.07 4.33
N THR A 244 10.35 -12.84 4.36
CA THR A 244 11.16 -11.62 4.45
C THR A 244 10.93 -10.89 5.77
N ASP A 245 12.01 -10.73 6.54
CA ASP A 245 12.06 -9.91 7.76
C ASP A 245 12.65 -8.52 7.49
N ILE A 246 13.59 -8.44 6.55
CA ILE A 246 14.26 -7.21 6.16
C ILE A 246 14.17 -7.07 4.64
N LEU A 247 13.46 -6.06 4.16
CA LEU A 247 13.31 -5.76 2.74
C LEU A 247 14.11 -4.53 2.39
N MET A 248 14.90 -4.59 1.33
CA MET A 248 15.48 -3.41 0.71
C MET A 248 15.09 -3.36 -0.77
N SER A 249 14.60 -2.22 -1.23
CA SER A 249 14.07 -2.06 -2.58
C SER A 249 14.23 -0.64 -3.09
N PRO A 250 14.58 -0.45 -4.37
CA PRO A 250 14.42 0.84 -5.01
C PRO A 250 12.95 1.30 -4.97
N HIS A 251 12.75 2.60 -4.81
CA HIS A 251 11.43 3.20 -4.72
C HIS A 251 10.62 3.01 -6.01
N GLY A 252 9.38 2.54 -5.89
CA GLY A 252 8.45 2.45 -7.00
C GLY A 252 7.28 1.54 -6.70
N ALA A 253 6.21 1.63 -7.51
CA ALA A 253 4.90 1.02 -7.24
C ALA A 253 4.95 -0.45 -6.79
N GLN A 254 5.90 -1.23 -7.32
CA GLN A 254 6.09 -2.63 -6.94
C GLN A 254 6.42 -2.85 -5.45
N LEU A 255 7.07 -1.89 -4.78
CA LEU A 255 7.38 -1.94 -3.35
C LEU A 255 6.11 -1.95 -2.48
N THR A 256 4.94 -1.65 -3.05
CA THR A 256 3.66 -1.76 -2.34
C THR A 256 3.45 -3.15 -1.75
N ASN A 257 3.97 -4.21 -2.38
CA ASN A 257 3.84 -5.58 -1.89
C ASN A 257 4.48 -5.83 -0.52
N MET A 258 5.28 -4.89 0.02
CA MET A 258 5.89 -4.98 1.35
C MET A 258 4.87 -5.27 2.47
N PHE A 259 3.61 -4.83 2.36
CA PHE A 259 2.63 -5.11 3.43
C PHE A 259 2.35 -6.61 3.60
N LEU A 260 2.71 -7.46 2.63
CA LEU A 260 2.58 -8.92 2.70
C LEU A 260 3.60 -9.57 3.66
N MET A 261 4.65 -8.82 4.05
CA MET A 261 5.58 -9.22 5.10
C MET A 261 4.88 -9.25 6.46
N ASP A 262 5.45 -9.99 7.40
CA ASP A 262 4.96 -10.00 8.76
C ASP A 262 5.02 -8.60 9.41
N ARG A 263 4.19 -8.40 10.44
CA ARG A 263 4.34 -7.25 11.33
C ARG A 263 5.74 -7.27 11.94
N ASN A 264 6.23 -6.09 12.32
CA ASN A 264 7.57 -5.86 12.86
C ASN A 264 8.73 -6.11 11.90
N SER A 265 8.47 -6.52 10.65
CA SER A 265 9.50 -6.52 9.62
C SER A 265 9.99 -5.10 9.29
N SER A 266 11.16 -5.02 8.67
CA SER A 266 11.93 -3.79 8.46
C SER A 266 12.15 -3.51 6.98
N VAL A 267 12.07 -2.23 6.58
CA VAL A 267 12.23 -1.83 5.17
C VAL A 267 13.25 -0.70 4.99
N MET A 268 14.08 -0.80 3.96
CA MET A 268 14.91 0.28 3.41
C MET A 268 14.47 0.66 2.01
N GLU A 269 14.42 1.96 1.73
CA GLU A 269 14.12 2.48 0.40
C GLU A 269 15.35 3.10 -0.27
N PHE A 270 15.57 2.80 -1.55
CA PHE A 270 16.60 3.46 -2.36
C PHE A 270 15.98 4.42 -3.38
N TYR A 271 16.57 5.60 -3.51
CA TYR A 271 16.13 6.67 -4.40
C TYR A 271 17.25 7.11 -5.33
N PRO A 272 16.96 7.36 -6.62
CA PRO A 272 17.90 8.04 -7.50
C PRO A 272 18.10 9.50 -7.08
N LYS A 273 19.15 10.13 -7.61
CA LYS A 273 19.43 11.55 -7.43
C LYS A 273 18.22 12.42 -7.80
N GLY A 274 17.99 13.48 -7.02
CA GLY A 274 16.99 14.51 -7.31
C GLY A 274 15.53 14.14 -7.02
N TRP A 275 15.24 12.88 -6.65
CA TRP A 275 13.86 12.45 -6.34
C TRP A 275 13.18 13.29 -5.26
N LEU A 276 13.91 13.61 -4.18
CA LEU A 276 13.41 14.36 -3.02
C LEU A 276 12.76 15.71 -3.41
N LYS A 277 13.35 16.41 -4.38
CA LYS A 277 12.95 17.76 -4.79
C LYS A 277 11.67 17.75 -5.62
N ALA A 278 11.47 16.72 -6.43
CA ALA A 278 10.43 16.69 -7.45
C ALA A 278 9.25 15.75 -7.13
N ALA A 279 9.40 14.78 -6.22
CA ALA A 279 8.38 13.76 -5.95
C ALA A 279 7.24 14.18 -5.01
N GLY A 280 7.31 15.37 -4.40
CA GLY A 280 6.29 15.86 -3.48
C GLY A 280 6.02 14.88 -2.33
N VAL A 281 4.74 14.71 -1.95
CA VAL A 281 4.33 13.80 -0.86
C VAL A 281 4.48 12.32 -1.21
N GLY A 282 4.60 11.98 -2.51
CA GLY A 282 4.68 10.59 -2.97
C GLY A 282 5.92 9.84 -2.48
N GLN A 283 6.96 10.56 -2.04
CA GLN A 283 8.15 9.95 -1.44
C GLN A 283 7.91 9.30 -0.08
N TYR A 284 6.82 9.62 0.61
CA TYR A 284 6.53 9.07 1.94
C TYR A 284 5.57 7.88 1.88
N VAL A 285 5.21 7.42 0.68
CA VAL A 285 4.22 6.34 0.49
C VAL A 285 4.60 5.08 1.26
N TYR A 286 5.84 4.60 1.18
CA TYR A 286 6.22 3.35 1.83
C TYR A 286 6.60 3.53 3.31
N HIS A 287 6.94 4.75 3.73
CA HIS A 287 6.90 5.12 5.16
C HIS A 287 5.49 4.94 5.74
N TRP A 288 4.46 5.39 5.01
CA TRP A 288 3.08 5.24 5.43
C TRP A 288 2.62 3.79 5.39
N ILE A 289 2.87 3.06 4.30
CA ILE A 289 2.51 1.64 4.19
C ILE A 289 3.18 0.83 5.31
N ALA A 290 4.46 1.07 5.61
CA ALA A 290 5.12 0.43 6.75
C ALA A 290 4.35 0.68 8.06
N SER A 291 4.06 1.95 8.37
CA SER A 291 3.32 2.32 9.58
C SER A 291 1.90 1.73 9.63
N TRP A 292 1.20 1.69 8.49
CA TRP A 292 -0.17 1.24 8.36
C TRP A 292 -0.31 -0.29 8.40
N SER A 293 0.74 -1.01 8.04
CA SER A 293 0.78 -2.48 8.03
C SER A 293 1.51 -3.09 9.24
N GLY A 294 1.98 -2.25 10.18
CA GLY A 294 2.64 -2.68 11.41
C GLY A 294 4.12 -3.02 11.25
N MET A 295 4.79 -2.44 10.27
CA MET A 295 6.22 -2.61 9.99
C MET A 295 7.04 -1.35 10.33
N TRP A 296 8.36 -1.48 10.24
CA TRP A 296 9.31 -0.40 10.50
C TRP A 296 9.96 0.06 9.21
N HIS A 297 9.76 1.32 8.85
CA HIS A 297 10.59 1.97 7.84
C HIS A 297 11.91 2.39 8.48
N ARG A 298 13.00 1.67 8.16
CA ARG A 298 14.29 1.72 8.86
C ARG A 298 15.32 2.63 8.19
N GLY A 299 14.94 3.40 7.17
CA GLY A 299 15.80 4.41 6.57
C GLY A 299 15.69 4.45 5.06
N HIS A 300 16.38 5.41 4.47
CA HIS A 300 16.43 5.56 3.02
C HIS A 300 17.84 5.91 2.56
N TRP A 301 18.18 5.47 1.36
CA TRP A 301 19.33 5.94 0.62
C TRP A 301 18.85 6.89 -0.48
N ARG A 302 19.43 8.09 -0.52
CA ARG A 302 19.21 9.04 -1.60
C ARG A 302 20.54 9.24 -2.28
N ASP A 303 20.63 8.74 -3.50
CA ASP A 303 21.86 8.80 -4.26
C ASP A 303 22.29 10.27 -4.47
N PRO A 304 23.46 10.69 -3.97
CA PRO A 304 23.96 12.04 -4.22
C PRO A 304 24.42 12.22 -5.68
N ASP A 305 24.80 11.12 -6.34
CA ASP A 305 25.46 11.13 -7.64
C ASP A 305 24.53 10.58 -8.71
N GLY A 306 24.25 11.29 -9.78
CA GLY A 306 23.30 10.81 -10.79
C GLY A 306 23.16 11.77 -11.94
N GLU A 307 22.25 11.45 -12.85
CA GLU A 307 22.00 12.27 -14.03
C GLU A 307 21.68 13.71 -13.66
N ASN A 308 22.36 14.65 -14.32
CA ASN A 308 22.14 16.06 -14.14
C ASN A 308 20.95 16.51 -15.00
N CYS A 309 20.08 17.33 -14.41
CA CYS A 309 19.01 17.96 -15.16
C CYS A 309 19.55 19.22 -15.87
N PRO A 310 19.16 19.50 -17.13
CA PRO A 310 19.54 20.73 -17.83
C PRO A 310 18.82 21.99 -17.29
N TYR A 311 17.84 21.82 -16.40
CA TYR A 311 17.12 22.90 -15.73
C TYR A 311 17.57 23.02 -14.26
N SER A 312 17.08 24.04 -13.56
CA SER A 312 17.29 24.13 -12.11
C SER A 312 16.75 22.88 -11.40
N GLU A 313 17.41 22.44 -10.33
CA GLU A 313 17.09 21.14 -9.69
C GLU A 313 15.65 21.03 -9.14
N ASP A 314 14.99 22.17 -8.89
CA ASP A 314 13.61 22.24 -8.43
C ASP A 314 12.59 22.34 -9.59
N ASP A 315 13.05 22.37 -10.85
CA ASP A 315 12.19 22.44 -12.02
C ASP A 315 11.44 21.13 -12.23
N ARG A 316 10.12 21.21 -12.42
CA ARG A 316 9.25 20.04 -12.64
C ARG A 316 9.66 19.20 -13.84
N ARG A 317 10.31 19.79 -14.83
CA ARG A 317 10.83 19.08 -16.02
C ARG A 317 11.95 18.10 -15.66
N CYS A 318 12.64 18.31 -14.54
CA CYS A 318 13.64 17.38 -14.03
C CYS A 318 13.05 16.10 -13.46
N MET A 319 11.75 16.08 -13.14
CA MET A 319 11.13 14.93 -12.48
C MET A 319 11.25 13.64 -13.30
N SER A 320 11.10 13.70 -14.62
CA SER A 320 11.24 12.51 -15.47
C SER A 320 12.67 11.97 -15.49
N ILE A 321 13.66 12.86 -15.52
CA ILE A 321 15.09 12.53 -15.49
C ILE A 321 15.41 11.84 -14.16
N TYR A 322 15.12 12.50 -13.05
CA TYR A 322 15.37 11.95 -11.72
C TYR A 322 14.59 10.66 -11.47
N LYS A 323 13.32 10.58 -11.91
CA LYS A 323 12.51 9.37 -11.75
C LYS A 323 13.02 8.18 -12.56
N ASN A 324 13.72 8.42 -13.66
CA ASN A 324 14.23 7.37 -14.52
C ASN A 324 15.71 7.06 -14.30
N GLY A 325 16.42 7.93 -13.57
CA GLY A 325 17.82 7.75 -13.25
C GLY A 325 18.13 6.43 -12.54
N LEU A 326 19.32 5.92 -12.78
CA LEU A 326 19.88 4.76 -12.09
C LEU A 326 20.39 5.15 -10.70
N ILE A 327 20.44 4.17 -9.81
CA ILE A 327 20.83 4.35 -8.40
C ILE A 327 22.26 3.85 -8.19
N GLY A 328 23.11 4.66 -7.60
CA GLY A 328 24.43 4.32 -7.08
C GLY A 328 24.35 3.71 -5.68
N TYR A 329 25.49 3.34 -5.15
CA TYR A 329 25.60 2.74 -3.83
C TYR A 329 26.73 3.37 -3.05
N ASN A 330 26.65 3.26 -1.73
CA ASN A 330 27.75 3.58 -0.83
C ASN A 330 27.97 2.38 0.08
N GLU A 331 29.12 1.73 -0.09
CA GLU A 331 29.45 0.48 0.60
C GLU A 331 29.36 0.62 2.12
N THR A 332 30.02 1.63 2.69
CA THR A 332 30.01 1.87 4.12
C THR A 332 28.60 2.12 4.65
N HIS A 333 27.83 2.98 4.00
CA HIS A 333 26.45 3.27 4.41
C HIS A 333 25.57 2.02 4.39
N PHE A 334 25.66 1.21 3.34
CA PHE A 334 24.81 0.03 3.18
C PHE A 334 25.22 -1.05 4.17
N ALA A 335 26.52 -1.26 4.36
CA ALA A 335 27.04 -2.23 5.32
C ALA A 335 26.67 -1.86 6.77
N ASP A 336 26.81 -0.59 7.15
CA ASP A 336 26.48 -0.12 8.50
C ASP A 336 24.98 -0.17 8.76
N TRP A 337 24.17 0.24 7.79
CA TRP A 337 22.71 0.09 7.89
C TRP A 337 22.32 -1.38 8.06
N ALA A 338 22.85 -2.27 7.21
CA ALA A 338 22.53 -3.70 7.22
C ALA A 338 22.89 -4.33 8.56
N ARG A 339 24.10 -4.07 9.05
CA ARG A 339 24.60 -4.57 10.34
C ARG A 339 23.70 -4.15 11.50
N ASN A 340 23.31 -2.88 11.54
CA ASN A 340 22.45 -2.35 12.61
C ASN A 340 21.07 -3.00 12.61
N VAL A 341 20.43 -3.09 11.43
CA VAL A 341 19.08 -3.69 11.32
C VAL A 341 19.11 -5.19 11.56
N LEU A 342 20.12 -5.91 11.08
CA LEU A 342 20.29 -7.34 11.32
C LEU A 342 20.46 -7.64 12.82
N ASN A 343 21.28 -6.86 13.52
CA ASN A 343 21.45 -7.03 14.96
C ASN A 343 20.14 -6.79 15.72
N ASP A 344 19.39 -5.75 15.38
CA ASP A 344 18.09 -5.47 15.98
C ASP A 344 17.08 -6.59 15.74
N VAL A 345 16.98 -7.09 14.49
CA VAL A 345 16.05 -8.18 14.13
C VAL A 345 16.45 -9.47 14.84
N LYS A 346 17.75 -9.77 14.91
CA LYS A 346 18.27 -10.93 15.65
C LYS A 346 17.88 -10.88 17.13
N THR A 347 18.08 -9.73 17.78
CA THR A 347 17.73 -9.54 19.20
C THR A 347 16.23 -9.75 19.41
N LYS A 348 15.38 -9.07 18.63
CA LYS A 348 13.91 -9.21 18.73
C LYS A 348 13.44 -10.63 18.52
N LYS A 349 13.95 -11.32 17.50
CA LYS A 349 13.59 -12.72 17.25
C LYS A 349 14.05 -13.66 18.37
N SER A 350 15.20 -13.39 18.98
CA SER A 350 15.69 -14.15 20.14
C SER A 350 14.74 -13.98 21.33
N GLU A 351 14.26 -12.75 21.57
CA GLU A 351 13.27 -12.44 22.61
C GLU A 351 11.89 -13.07 22.34
N GLU A 352 11.43 -13.06 21.09
CA GLU A 352 10.18 -13.72 20.67
C GLU A 352 10.23 -15.25 20.94
N VAL A 353 11.36 -15.89 20.61
CA VAL A 353 11.55 -17.33 20.89
C VAL A 353 11.64 -17.60 22.39
N ALA A 354 12.38 -16.77 23.14
CA ALA A 354 12.56 -16.93 24.58
C ALA A 354 11.25 -16.74 25.37
N SER A 355 10.35 -15.87 24.91
CA SER A 355 9.10 -15.54 25.58
C SER A 355 7.97 -16.57 25.39
N ARG A 356 8.20 -17.66 24.63
CA ARG A 356 7.19 -18.68 24.24
C ARG A 356 5.91 -18.11 23.61
N HIS A 357 5.89 -16.82 23.28
CA HIS A 357 4.84 -16.19 22.48
C HIS A 357 5.28 -16.25 21.03
N GLY A 358 5.44 -17.47 20.51
CA GLY A 358 5.38 -17.63 19.07
C GLY A 358 4.02 -17.07 18.63
N PRO A 359 3.94 -16.17 17.64
CA PRO A 359 2.63 -15.80 17.10
C PRO A 359 1.96 -17.11 16.69
N ASP A 360 0.77 -17.39 17.23
CA ASP A 360 -0.01 -18.54 16.81
C ASP A 360 0.00 -18.55 15.28
N PRO A 361 0.36 -19.69 14.64
CA PRO A 361 0.22 -19.77 13.20
C PRO A 361 -1.21 -19.34 12.89
N ILE A 362 -1.38 -18.32 12.06
CA ILE A 362 -2.69 -17.81 11.67
C ILE A 362 -3.38 -18.94 10.89
N ARG A 363 -4.02 -19.85 11.62
CA ARG A 363 -4.77 -20.98 11.08
C ARG A 363 -6.12 -20.52 10.54
N ASN A 364 -6.60 -19.37 11.02
CA ASN A 364 -7.84 -18.77 10.55
C ASN A 364 -7.65 -17.27 10.32
N CYS A 365 -8.04 -16.80 9.15
CA CYS A 365 -8.15 -15.38 8.87
C CYS A 365 -9.47 -14.85 9.46
N ASP A 366 -9.52 -13.56 9.77
CA ASP A 366 -10.81 -12.88 9.83
C ASP A 366 -11.55 -13.15 8.50
N CYS A 367 -12.87 -13.31 8.54
CA CYS A 367 -13.68 -13.61 7.35
C CYS A 367 -13.36 -14.95 6.66
N SER A 368 -12.77 -15.92 7.36
CA SER A 368 -12.59 -17.32 6.90
C SER A 368 -13.89 -18.05 6.65
#